data_AF-A0A1J3FUH7-F1
#
_entry.id   AF-A0A1J3FUH7-F1
#
_cell.length_a   1.000
_cell.length_b   1.000
_cell.length_c   1.000
_cell.angle_alpha   90.00
_cell.angle_beta   90.00
_cell.angle_gamma   90.00
#
_symmetry.space_group_name_H-M   'P 1'
#
loop_
_entity.id
_entity.type
_entity.pdbx_description
1 polymer ?
#
loop_
_entity_poly.entity_id
_entity_poly.type
_entity_poly.pdbx_seq_one_letter_code
_entity_poly.pdbx_strand_id
1 'polypeptide(L)'
;YIGSNSEIYHQNAMFGHDMAFGGGGFALSSSLANVLANKFDSCIERYPHLYGGDSRVHACVLELGVGLSLEPGFHQFDVRGNALGILTSHSTR
;
A
#
# COMPACT_ATOMS: atom_id res chain seq x y z
N TYR A 1 6.95 -0.51 6.59
CA TYR A 1 6.11 0.69 6.44
C TYR A 1 4.69 0.30 6.77
N ILE A 2 3.84 1.21 7.24
CA ILE A 2 2.49 0.85 7.68
C ILE A 2 1.45 1.20 6.63
N GLY A 3 0.44 0.37 6.46
CA GLY A 3 -0.64 0.56 5.50
C GLY A 3 -1.49 -0.70 5.42
N SER A 4 -2.33 -0.82 4.40
CA SER A 4 -3.18 -1.98 4.20
C SER A 4 -3.34 -2.36 2.74
N ASN A 5 -3.73 -3.62 2.54
CA ASN A 5 -4.17 -4.18 1.28
C ASN A 5 -5.51 -3.57 0.84
N SER A 6 -5.95 -3.93 -0.36
CA SER A 6 -7.31 -3.62 -0.77
C SER A 6 -8.32 -4.51 -0.06
N GLU A 7 -9.49 -3.98 0.26
CA GLU A 7 -10.66 -4.75 0.69
C GLU A 7 -11.24 -5.61 -0.45
N ILE A 8 -10.76 -5.39 -1.68
CA ILE A 8 -11.22 -6.08 -2.88
C ILE A 8 -10.20 -7.14 -3.30
N TYR A 9 -10.65 -8.39 -3.27
CA TYR A 9 -9.85 -9.55 -3.66
C TYR A 9 -9.17 -9.38 -5.04
N HIS A 10 -9.92 -8.91 -6.05
CA HIS A 10 -9.39 -8.73 -7.40
C HIS A 10 -8.21 -7.75 -7.46
N GLN A 11 -8.24 -6.68 -6.66
CA GLN A 11 -7.14 -5.71 -6.60
C GLN A 11 -5.87 -6.39 -6.04
N ASN A 12 -6.01 -7.13 -4.94
CA ASN A 12 -4.87 -7.85 -4.36
C ASN A 12 -4.33 -8.95 -5.28
N ALA A 13 -5.20 -9.68 -5.97
CA ALA A 13 -4.79 -10.72 -6.92
C ALA A 13 -4.01 -10.15 -8.13
N MET A 14 -4.35 -8.92 -8.55
CA MET A 14 -3.70 -8.26 -9.68
C MET A 14 -2.41 -7.55 -9.31
N PHE A 15 -2.35 -6.90 -8.13
CA PHE A 15 -1.25 -5.99 -7.76
C PHE A 15 -0.37 -6.51 -6.63
N GLY A 16 -0.86 -7.43 -5.80
CA GLY A 16 -0.09 -8.06 -4.74
C GLY A 16 -0.78 -8.02 -3.38
N HIS A 17 -0.46 -9.03 -2.55
CA HIS A 17 -0.97 -9.17 -1.18
C HIS A 17 -0.02 -8.61 -0.11
N ASP A 18 1.18 -8.17 -0.48
CA ASP A 18 2.21 -7.69 0.47
C ASP A 18 2.59 -6.23 0.25
N MET A 19 1.70 -5.45 -0.37
CA MET A 19 1.88 -4.01 -0.59
C MET A 19 0.71 -3.19 -0.04
N ALA A 20 1.00 -1.95 0.36
CA ALA A 20 -0.06 -1.02 0.75
C ALA A 20 -0.57 -0.33 -0.51
N PHE A 21 -1.88 -0.20 -0.62
CA PHE A 21 -2.50 0.45 -1.77
C PHE A 21 -2.57 1.97 -1.56
N GLY A 22 -2.24 2.72 -2.61
CA GLY A 22 -2.02 4.17 -2.50
C GLY A 22 -3.29 4.98 -2.21
N GLY A 23 -4.47 4.53 -2.64
CA GLY A 23 -5.74 5.18 -2.36
C GLY A 23 -6.18 5.07 -0.90
N GLY A 24 -5.79 4.00 -0.20
CA GLY A 24 -5.97 3.87 1.25
C GLY A 24 -4.92 4.61 2.05
N GLY A 25 -3.80 4.94 1.41
CA GLY A 25 -2.65 5.59 2.02
C GLY A 25 -1.73 4.58 2.72
N PHE A 26 -0.55 5.08 3.08
CA PHE A 26 0.43 4.38 3.88
C PHE A 26 1.30 5.42 4.59
N ALA A 27 1.99 5.00 5.64
CA ALA A 27 2.92 5.86 6.36
C ALA A 27 4.30 5.23 6.49
N LEU A 28 5.30 6.11 6.45
CA LEU A 28 6.71 5.81 6.66
C LEU A 28 7.15 6.48 7.96
N SER A 29 8.04 5.83 8.70
CA SER A 29 8.77 6.55 9.75
C SER A 29 9.63 7.63 9.10
N SER A 30 9.90 8.72 9.84
CA SER A 30 10.78 9.79 9.34
C SER A 30 12.17 9.26 8.96
N SER A 31 12.72 8.32 9.74
CA SER A 31 14.01 7.69 9.42
C SER A 31 13.99 6.93 8.09
N LEU A 32 12.93 6.15 7.83
CA LEU A 32 12.76 5.43 6.57
C LEU A 32 12.58 6.39 5.39
N ALA A 33 11.75 7.42 5.56
CA ALA A 33 11.52 8.43 4.54
C ALA A 33 12.82 9.15 4.14
N ASN A 34 13.67 9.50 5.12
CA ASN A 34 14.96 10.14 4.86
C ASN A 34 15.92 9.25 4.07
N VAL A 35 15.98 7.95 4.39
CA VAL A 35 16.82 7.00 3.64
C VAL A 35 16.27 6.78 2.23
N LEU A 36 14.95 6.60 2.11
CA LEU A 36 14.27 6.41 0.83
C LEU A 36 14.48 7.60 -0.11
N ALA A 37 14.31 8.83 0.39
CA ALA A 37 14.44 10.06 -0.39
C ALA A 37 15.78 10.16 -1.14
N ASN A 38 16.88 9.68 -0.55
CA ASN A 38 18.20 9.70 -1.18
C ASN A 38 18.35 8.76 -2.39
N LYS A 39 17.44 7.79 -2.56
CA LYS A 39 17.50 6.77 -3.63
C LYS A 39 16.24 6.73 -4.48
N PHE A 40 15.18 7.45 -4.09
CA PHE A 40 13.83 7.29 -4.61
C PHE A 40 13.75 7.47 -6.12
N ASP A 41 14.30 8.57 -6.66
CA ASP A 41 14.29 8.85 -8.10
C ASP A 41 14.94 7.74 -8.92
N SER A 42 16.16 7.34 -8.53
CA SER A 42 16.86 6.23 -9.19
C SER A 42 16.11 4.90 -9.10
N CYS A 43 15.32 4.72 -8.04
CA CYS A 43 14.57 3.51 -7.82
C CYS A 43 13.31 3.45 -8.68
N ILE A 44 12.51 4.51 -8.74
CA ILE A 44 11.33 4.54 -9.59
C ILE A 44 11.68 4.42 -11.08
N GLU A 45 12.87 4.87 -11.49
CA GLU A 45 13.42 4.67 -12.84
C GLU A 45 13.81 3.21 -13.14
N ARG A 46 14.15 2.40 -12.11
CA ARG A 46 14.40 0.95 -12.28
C ARG A 46 13.10 0.15 -12.46
N TYR A 47 11.97 0.66 -11.97
CA TYR A 47 10.67 -0.02 -12.04
C TYR A 47 9.64 0.71 -12.91
N PRO A 48 9.94 1.08 -14.18
CA PRO A 48 9.01 1.82 -15.01
C PRO A 48 7.80 0.96 -15.43
N HIS A 49 7.96 -0.37 -15.41
CA HIS A 49 6.94 -1.35 -15.79
C HIS A 49 5.91 -1.63 -14.70
N LEU A 50 6.15 -1.19 -13.45
CA LEU A 50 5.17 -1.33 -12.38
C LEU A 50 4.04 -0.32 -12.55
N TYR A 51 2.81 -0.81 -12.46
CA TYR A 51 1.59 -0.02 -12.52
C TYR A 51 1.31 0.64 -11.17
N GLY A 52 1.02 1.95 -11.18
CA GLY A 52 0.71 2.71 -9.96
C GLY A 52 1.95 3.20 -9.22
N GLY A 53 1.78 4.33 -8.51
CA GLY A 53 2.84 4.92 -7.69
C GLY A 53 3.13 4.10 -6.42
N ASP A 54 2.10 3.49 -5.85
CA ASP A 54 2.17 2.58 -4.71
C ASP A 54 3.01 1.33 -4.99
N SER A 55 2.86 0.69 -6.16
CA SER A 55 3.70 -0.46 -6.55
C SER A 55 5.18 -0.07 -6.63
N ARG A 56 5.49 1.13 -7.14
CA ARG A 56 6.87 1.63 -7.22
C ARG A 56 7.41 1.98 -5.84
N VAL A 57 6.62 2.63 -4.98
CA VAL A 57 7.02 2.90 -3.59
C VAL A 57 7.26 1.60 -2.84
N HIS A 58 6.38 0.60 -2.99
CA HIS A 58 6.56 -0.72 -2.41
C HIS A 58 7.89 -1.34 -2.84
N ALA A 59 8.18 -1.39 -4.15
CA ALA A 59 9.45 -1.93 -4.65
C ALA A 59 10.67 -1.19 -4.06
N CYS A 60 10.62 0.14 -3.98
CA CYS A 60 11.72 0.93 -3.44
C CYS A 60 11.92 0.77 -1.93
N VAL A 61 10.84 0.62 -1.17
CA VAL A 61 10.92 0.35 0.27
C VAL A 61 11.41 -1.08 0.52
N LEU A 62 11.05 -2.03 -0.36
CA LEU A 62 11.52 -3.41 -0.30
C LEU A 62 13.03 -3.53 -0.61
N GLU A 63 13.59 -2.72 -1.51
CA GLU A 63 15.05 -2.63 -1.73
C GLU A 63 15.81 -2.23 -0.46
N LEU A 64 15.17 -1.47 0.44
CA LEU A 64 15.73 -1.11 1.75
C LEU A 64 15.52 -2.19 2.82
N GLY A 65 14.96 -3.35 2.45
CA GLY A 65 14.69 -4.48 3.34
C GLY A 65 13.48 -4.28 4.25
N VAL A 66 12.59 -3.34 3.94
CA VAL A 66 11.42 -3.04 4.78
C VAL A 66 10.14 -3.59 4.13
N GLY A 67 9.52 -4.56 4.79
CA GLY A 67 8.21 -5.08 4.40
C GLY A 67 7.03 -4.21 4.82
N LEU A 68 5.85 -4.58 4.35
CA LEU A 68 4.57 -4.04 4.82
C LEU A 68 4.28 -4.53 6.24
N SER A 69 3.86 -3.60 7.10
CA SER A 69 3.23 -3.89 8.38
C SER A 69 1.76 -3.50 8.25
N LEU A 70 0.87 -4.49 8.35
CA LEU A 70 -0.56 -4.30 8.16
C LEU A 70 -1.16 -3.48 9.30
N GLU A 71 -1.84 -2.39 8.94
CA GLU A 71 -2.61 -1.56 9.85
C GLU A 71 -4.06 -1.48 9.34
N PRO A 72 -5.01 -2.16 10.01
CA PRO A 72 -6.41 -2.25 9.56
C PRO A 72 -7.13 -0.91 9.37
N GLY A 73 -6.62 0.19 9.95
CA GLY A 73 -7.21 1.52 9.78
C GLY A 73 -6.98 2.18 8.41
N PHE A 74 -6.12 1.63 7.55
CA PHE A 74 -5.94 2.12 6.18
C PHE A 74 -6.89 1.39 5.23
N HIS A 75 -7.67 2.14 4.45
CA HIS A 75 -8.73 1.59 3.62
C HIS A 75 -8.67 2.09 2.18
N GLN A 76 -8.31 1.22 1.23
CA GLN A 76 -8.34 1.55 -0.20
C GLN A 76 -9.77 1.83 -0.67
N PHE A 77 -10.72 1.05 -0.15
CA PHE A 77 -12.15 1.21 -0.31
C PHE A 77 -12.67 1.37 -1.75
N ASP A 78 -12.06 0.66 -2.70
CA ASP A 78 -12.51 0.57 -4.11
C ASP A 78 -13.72 -0.36 -4.30
N VAL A 79 -14.67 -0.33 -3.36
CA VAL A 79 -15.83 -1.22 -3.35
C VAL A 79 -16.79 -0.85 -4.48
N ARG A 80 -17.04 -1.80 -5.39
CA ARG A 80 -18.05 -1.67 -6.43
C ARG A 80 -19.40 -2.18 -5.93
N GLY A 81 -20.47 -1.48 -6.25
CA GLY A 81 -21.83 -1.87 -5.87
C GLY A 81 -22.17 -1.46 -4.44
N ASN A 82 -22.69 -2.39 -3.64
CA ASN A 82 -23.19 -2.09 -2.30
C ASN A 82 -22.14 -2.43 -1.22
N ALA A 83 -21.65 -1.41 -0.51
CA ALA A 83 -20.68 -1.52 0.57
C ALA A 83 -21.30 -1.79 1.97
N LEU A 84 -22.62 -2.00 2.07
CA LEU A 84 -23.29 -2.17 3.36
C LEU A 84 -22.68 -3.30 4.20
N GLY A 85 -22.34 -4.43 3.59
CA GLY A 85 -21.74 -5.56 4.32
C GLY A 85 -20.43 -5.20 5.03
N ILE A 86 -19.53 -4.49 4.33
CA ILE A 86 -18.24 -4.09 4.93
C ILE A 86 -18.42 -2.98 5.97
N LEU A 87 -19.26 -1.98 5.69
CA LEU A 87 -19.52 -0.86 6.62
C LEU A 87 -20.26 -1.29 7.89
N THR A 88 -21.07 -2.35 7.82
CA THR A 88 -21.79 -2.90 8.98
C THR A 88 -21.00 -3.98 9.72
N SER A 89 -19.91 -4.48 9.12
CA SER A 89 -19.07 -5.51 9.75
C SER A 89 -18.15 -4.97 10.86
N HIS A 90 -17.99 -3.65 10.98
CA HIS A 90 -17.15 -3.06 12.01
C HIS A 90 -17.78 -3.21 13.40
N SER A 91 -17.08 -3.86 14.32
CA SER A 91 -17.48 -3.91 15.72
C SER A 91 -17.42 -2.50 16.31
N THR A 92 -18.50 -2.04 16.95
CA THR A 92 -18.59 -0.74 17.64
C THR A 92 -17.88 -0.74 19.00
N ARG A 93 -16.85 -1.56 19.18
CA ARG A 93 -16.10 -1.64 20.46
C ARG A 93 -15.01 -0.59 20.53
#